data_AF-A0A7W4UVR0-F1
#
_entry.id   AF-A0A7W4UVR0-F1
#
_cell.length_a   1.000
_cell.length_b   1.000
_cell.length_c   1.000
_cell.angle_alpha   90.00
_cell.angle_beta   90.00
_cell.angle_gamma   90.00
#
_symmetry.space_group_name_H-M   'P 1'
#
loop_
_entity.id
_entity.type
_entity.pdbx_description
1 polymer ?
#
loop_
_entity_poly.entity_id
_entity_poly.type
_entity_poly.pdbx_seq_one_letter_code
_entity_poly.pdbx_strand_id
1 'polypeptide(L)'
;MRISRWTTTIAIAAISTAALSGCTAARSASTSTPTPVSTADWPTAQLYHEGPATADLVLPTGAKSLHVDFSCLGGLYTISPATGVDSRSGACGGAQSFDFDVTAVAPGTHLRIDVWVPADSRLTADLRFSPRPFAPDRTTTTQCATLSSITEAYTNADAGHDAGDVTDAQWSEQTAKAKTDLSALAATAQAHPEKAGLLGPSIPQLAEWLTGDGDHPGGFTHAPLGDFTAADALVGQICSANGTPIVVHAKYGG
;
A
#
# COMPACT_ATOMS: atom_id res chain seq x y z
N MET A 1 -52.96 -17.36 -10.15
CA MET A 1 -53.55 -16.74 -8.93
C MET A 1 -53.76 -17.81 -7.87
N ARG A 2 -52.94 -17.83 -6.83
CA ARG A 2 -53.32 -18.29 -5.49
C ARG A 2 -52.26 -17.79 -4.51
N ILE A 3 -52.63 -16.73 -3.82
CA ILE A 3 -51.94 -16.11 -2.69
C ILE A 3 -52.20 -17.02 -1.49
N SER A 4 -51.17 -17.36 -0.71
CA SER A 4 -51.36 -17.83 0.66
C SER A 4 -50.34 -17.14 1.55
N ARG A 5 -50.82 -16.12 2.27
CA ARG A 5 -50.20 -15.54 3.45
C ARG A 5 -50.64 -16.38 4.64
N TRP A 6 -49.74 -16.74 5.56
CA TRP A 6 -50.12 -16.96 6.96
C TRP A 6 -49.06 -16.43 7.93
N THR A 7 -49.60 -16.02 9.06
CA THR A 7 -49.17 -15.07 10.08
C THR A 7 -48.35 -15.73 11.20
N THR A 8 -47.38 -14.97 11.69
CA THR A 8 -46.88 -14.80 13.08
C THR A 8 -47.28 -15.80 14.18
N THR A 9 -46.31 -16.29 14.95
CA THR A 9 -46.43 -16.41 16.42
C THR A 9 -45.06 -16.27 17.10
N ILE A 10 -44.95 -15.32 18.03
CA ILE A 10 -43.84 -15.16 18.99
C ILE A 10 -44.18 -16.06 20.20
N ALA A 11 -43.22 -16.81 20.72
CA ALA A 11 -43.29 -17.42 22.05
C ALA A 11 -41.99 -17.17 22.82
N ILE A 12 -42.12 -16.43 23.92
CA ILE A 12 -41.13 -16.23 24.97
C ILE A 12 -41.21 -17.45 25.89
N ALA A 13 -40.09 -18.08 26.21
CA ALA A 13 -39.99 -19.04 27.32
C ALA A 13 -38.77 -18.72 28.18
N ALA A 14 -39.03 -18.61 29.48
CA ALA A 14 -38.13 -18.14 30.52
C ALA A 14 -37.29 -19.26 31.16
N ILE A 15 -36.06 -18.88 31.52
CA ILE A 15 -35.28 -19.21 32.73
C ILE A 15 -35.11 -20.70 33.13
N SER A 16 -33.85 -21.12 33.20
CA SER A 16 -33.36 -22.02 34.26
C SER A 16 -31.88 -21.75 34.54
N THR A 17 -31.60 -21.26 35.74
CA THR A 17 -30.29 -21.10 36.35
C THR A 17 -29.74 -22.47 36.78
N ALA A 18 -28.58 -22.86 36.25
CA ALA A 18 -27.74 -23.91 36.83
C ALA A 18 -26.51 -23.27 37.46
N ALA A 19 -26.49 -23.22 38.79
CA ALA A 19 -25.30 -22.88 39.56
C ALA A 19 -24.33 -24.08 39.51
N LEU A 20 -23.15 -23.87 38.95
CA LEU A 20 -22.00 -24.74 39.12
C LEU A 20 -20.91 -23.93 39.81
N SER A 21 -20.79 -24.18 41.11
CA SER A 21 -19.68 -23.81 41.97
C SER A 21 -18.39 -24.43 41.43
N GLY A 22 -17.58 -23.63 40.76
CA GLY A 22 -16.19 -23.93 40.43
C GLY A 22 -15.30 -22.84 41.02
N CYS A 23 -14.61 -23.15 42.12
CA CYS A 23 -13.51 -22.34 42.63
C CYS A 23 -12.33 -22.41 41.65
N THR A 24 -12.28 -21.52 40.68
CA THR A 24 -11.02 -21.10 40.06
C THR A 24 -10.71 -19.72 40.60
N ALA A 25 -9.66 -19.62 41.41
CA ALA A 25 -9.09 -18.34 41.78
C ALA A 25 -8.92 -17.51 40.51
N ALA A 26 -9.68 -16.42 40.41
CA ALA A 26 -9.46 -15.42 39.39
C ALA A 26 -8.06 -14.86 39.68
N ARG A 27 -7.07 -15.39 38.96
CA ARG A 27 -5.79 -14.72 38.80
C ARG A 27 -6.16 -13.41 38.14
N SER A 28 -6.21 -12.34 38.93
CA SER A 28 -6.30 -10.99 38.41
C SER A 28 -5.15 -10.85 37.43
N ALA A 29 -5.44 -11.01 36.14
CA ALA A 29 -4.58 -10.48 35.12
C ALA A 29 -4.58 -8.99 35.42
N SER A 30 -3.48 -8.49 35.98
CA SER A 30 -3.21 -7.07 35.99
C SER A 30 -3.17 -6.67 34.52
N THR A 31 -4.32 -6.29 33.98
CA THR A 31 -4.41 -5.56 32.74
C THR A 31 -3.75 -4.23 33.07
N SER A 32 -2.43 -4.17 32.92
CA SER A 32 -1.71 -2.92 32.92
C SER A 32 -2.31 -2.13 31.76
N THR A 33 -3.25 -1.23 32.07
CA THR A 33 -3.71 -0.23 31.12
C THR A 33 -2.45 0.46 30.63
N PRO A 34 -2.09 0.35 29.34
CA PRO A 34 -0.88 0.96 28.84
C PRO A 34 -0.96 2.45 29.15
N THR A 35 0.02 2.95 29.90
CA THR A 35 0.11 4.37 30.17
C THR A 35 0.18 5.09 28.82
N PRO A 36 -0.71 6.05 28.54
CA PRO A 36 -0.64 6.79 27.29
C PRO A 36 0.72 7.49 27.22
N VAL A 37 1.45 7.23 26.14
CA VAL A 37 2.71 7.93 25.87
C VAL A 37 2.36 9.38 25.54
N SER A 38 2.88 10.33 26.31
CA SER A 38 2.76 11.75 25.98
C SER A 38 3.63 12.05 24.76
N THR A 39 3.03 12.64 23.73
CA THR A 39 3.71 13.02 22.48
C THR A 39 3.86 14.53 22.33
N ALA A 40 3.48 15.31 23.36
CA ALA A 40 3.40 16.77 23.27
C ALA A 40 4.76 17.43 22.98
N ASP A 41 5.84 16.84 23.48
CA ASP A 41 7.21 17.35 23.33
C ASP A 41 8.00 16.64 22.22
N TRP A 42 7.32 15.82 21.41
CA TRP A 42 7.99 15.12 20.32
C TRP A 42 8.38 16.10 19.21
N PRO A 43 9.58 15.94 18.61
CA PRO A 43 10.02 16.82 17.56
C PRO A 43 9.13 16.69 16.32
N THR A 44 8.87 17.84 15.70
CA THR A 44 8.13 17.97 14.44
C THR A 44 8.93 18.85 13.48
N ALA A 45 8.66 18.74 12.18
CA ALA A 45 9.19 19.65 11.17
C ALA A 45 8.06 20.10 10.25
N GLN A 46 8.14 21.37 9.84
CA GLN A 46 7.29 21.92 8.79
C GLN A 46 8.20 22.46 7.69
N LEU A 47 8.04 21.95 6.49
CA LEU A 47 8.77 22.38 5.30
C LEU A 47 7.81 23.17 4.42
N TYR A 48 8.14 24.43 4.16
CA TYR A 48 7.44 25.28 3.20
C TYR A 48 8.52 25.90 2.30
N HIS A 49 8.74 25.31 1.12
CA HIS A 49 9.92 25.60 0.30
C HIS A 49 9.59 25.50 -1.21
N GLU A 50 10.42 26.13 -2.04
CA GLU A 50 10.47 25.91 -3.49
C GLU A 50 11.68 25.04 -3.81
N GLY A 51 11.48 23.93 -4.52
CA GLY A 51 12.56 22.97 -4.77
C GLY A 51 12.90 22.07 -3.58
N PRO A 52 13.95 21.24 -3.70
CA PRO A 52 14.29 20.22 -2.70
C PRO A 52 14.52 20.80 -1.29
N ALA A 53 14.14 20.03 -0.27
CA ALA A 53 14.29 20.38 1.12
C ALA A 53 14.74 19.18 1.97
N THR A 54 15.34 19.44 3.12
CA THR A 54 15.75 18.41 4.07
C THR A 54 15.24 18.78 5.47
N ALA A 55 14.71 17.80 6.20
CA ALA A 55 14.47 17.88 7.63
C ALA A 55 15.41 16.94 8.38
N ASP A 56 15.76 17.29 9.61
CA ASP A 56 16.50 16.45 10.54
C ASP A 56 15.73 16.42 11.86
N LEU A 57 15.28 15.21 12.25
CA LEU A 57 14.48 15.01 13.45
C LEU A 57 15.11 13.90 14.31
N VAL A 58 15.24 14.13 15.60
CA VAL A 58 15.69 13.10 16.54
C VAL A 58 14.54 12.15 16.86
N LEU A 59 14.70 10.85 16.64
CA LEU A 59 13.67 9.86 16.93
C LEU A 59 13.39 9.78 18.45
N PRO A 60 12.20 10.14 18.95
CA PRO A 60 11.91 10.09 20.37
C PRO A 60 11.65 8.65 20.83
N THR A 61 11.94 8.38 22.10
CA THR A 61 11.65 7.07 22.71
C THR A 61 10.15 6.75 22.63
N GLY A 62 9.83 5.58 22.08
CA GLY A 62 8.46 5.10 21.96
C GLY A 62 7.75 5.48 20.65
N ALA A 63 8.38 6.24 19.76
CA ALA A 63 7.89 6.41 18.39
C ALA A 63 7.91 5.08 17.63
N LYS A 64 6.87 4.84 16.84
CA LYS A 64 6.70 3.65 16.01
C LYS A 64 6.45 3.98 14.55
N SER A 65 5.89 5.15 14.25
CA SER A 65 5.84 5.67 12.89
C SER A 65 6.25 7.13 12.81
N LEU A 66 6.70 7.54 11.62
CA LEU A 66 6.79 8.92 11.20
C LEU A 66 5.68 9.17 10.18
N HIS A 67 4.80 10.12 10.48
CA HIS A 67 3.76 10.56 9.56
C HIS A 67 4.21 11.84 8.84
N VAL A 68 3.96 11.89 7.53
CA VAL A 68 4.29 13.01 6.66
C VAL A 68 3.03 13.40 5.88
N ASP A 69 2.44 14.56 6.19
CA ASP A 69 1.47 15.19 5.30
C ASP A 69 2.24 16.03 4.29
N PHE A 70 2.12 15.71 3.01
CA PHE A 70 2.92 16.28 1.93
C PHE A 70 2.03 16.81 0.81
N SER A 71 2.43 17.91 0.18
CA SER A 71 1.79 18.40 -1.04
C SER A 71 2.84 19.05 -1.93
N CYS A 72 2.73 18.81 -3.23
CA CYS A 72 3.47 19.52 -4.26
C CYS A 72 2.62 19.73 -5.50
N LEU A 73 2.95 20.76 -6.28
CA LEU A 73 2.11 21.23 -7.39
C LEU A 73 2.51 20.68 -8.77
N GLY A 74 3.78 20.32 -8.97
CA GLY A 74 4.26 19.89 -10.28
C GLY A 74 5.49 18.99 -10.25
N GLY A 75 5.53 18.07 -11.22
CA GLY A 75 6.62 17.12 -11.45
C GLY A 75 6.54 15.87 -10.59
N LEU A 76 7.70 15.28 -10.29
CA LEU A 76 7.82 14.07 -9.48
C LEU A 76 8.38 14.43 -8.11
N TYR A 77 8.03 13.67 -7.09
CA TYR A 77 8.62 13.82 -5.77
C TYR A 77 9.32 12.53 -5.32
N THR A 78 10.23 12.68 -4.36
CA THR A 78 10.77 11.58 -3.56
C THR A 78 10.97 12.04 -2.13
N ILE A 79 10.50 11.26 -1.16
CA ILE A 79 10.69 11.46 0.27
C ILE A 79 11.50 10.26 0.76
N SER A 80 12.74 10.52 1.17
CA SER A 80 13.71 9.50 1.54
C SER A 80 14.19 9.74 2.96
N PRO A 81 13.77 8.90 3.93
CA PRO A 81 14.43 8.84 5.22
C PRO A 81 15.75 8.08 5.05
N ALA A 82 16.88 8.70 5.40
CA ALA A 82 18.22 8.17 5.10
C ALA A 82 18.58 6.83 5.81
N THR A 83 17.76 6.38 6.77
CA THR A 83 18.09 5.28 7.69
C THR A 83 17.26 4.02 7.44
N GLY A 84 17.58 3.23 6.40
CA GLY A 84 17.01 1.88 6.24
C GLY A 84 15.47 1.80 6.22
N VAL A 85 14.82 2.92 5.90
CA VAL A 85 13.37 3.07 5.79
C VAL A 85 13.08 3.32 4.33
N ASP A 86 12.10 2.61 3.78
CA ASP A 86 11.76 2.70 2.37
C ASP A 86 11.31 4.11 1.99
N SER A 87 11.83 4.60 0.87
CA SER A 87 11.44 5.90 0.32
C SER A 87 10.00 5.87 -0.21
N ARG A 88 9.42 7.05 -0.39
CA ARG A 88 8.15 7.26 -1.10
C ARG A 88 8.39 8.18 -2.27
N SER A 89 8.00 7.77 -3.46
CA SER A 89 8.12 8.59 -4.67
C SER A 89 6.80 8.59 -5.40
N GLY A 90 6.55 9.62 -6.20
CA GLY A 90 5.34 9.69 -7.01
C GLY A 90 5.22 10.96 -7.82
N ALA A 91 4.04 11.19 -8.38
CA ALA A 91 3.73 12.42 -9.09
C ALA A 91 3.12 13.47 -8.14
N CYS A 92 3.51 14.73 -8.33
CA CYS A 92 2.85 15.85 -7.69
C CYS A 92 1.44 16.02 -8.26
N GLY A 93 0.45 16.12 -7.38
CA GLY A 93 -0.95 16.23 -7.79
C GLY A 93 -1.90 16.70 -6.67
N GLY A 94 -1.36 17.22 -5.57
CA GLY A 94 -2.12 17.64 -4.40
C GLY A 94 -1.59 17.04 -3.11
N ALA A 95 -2.44 17.08 -2.07
CA ALA A 95 -2.11 16.63 -0.74
C ALA A 95 -2.15 15.09 -0.63
N GLN A 96 -1.14 14.55 0.03
CA GLN A 96 -0.92 13.13 0.27
C GLN A 96 -0.43 12.95 1.71
N SER A 97 -0.65 11.78 2.28
CA SER A 97 -0.17 11.44 3.62
C SER A 97 0.57 10.11 3.56
N PHE A 98 1.72 10.05 4.21
CA PHE A 98 2.54 8.86 4.29
C PHE A 98 2.83 8.52 5.73
N ASP A 99 2.88 7.23 6.03
CA ASP A 99 3.44 6.73 7.27
C ASP A 99 4.65 5.86 6.95
N PHE A 100 5.72 6.09 7.70
CA PHE A 100 6.95 5.32 7.65
C PHE A 100 7.09 4.54 8.94
N ASP A 101 7.39 3.24 8.83
CA ASP A 101 7.75 2.43 9.99
C ASP A 101 9.16 2.82 10.46
N VAL A 102 9.29 3.21 11.73
CA VAL A 102 10.57 3.59 12.35
C VAL A 102 10.96 2.64 13.48
N THR A 103 10.26 1.52 13.64
CA THR A 103 10.50 0.57 14.74
C THR A 103 11.85 -0.13 14.66
N ALA A 104 12.44 -0.22 13.47
CA ALA A 104 13.79 -0.75 13.26
C ALA A 104 14.91 0.28 13.57
N VAL A 105 14.56 1.56 13.79
CA VAL A 105 15.52 2.64 14.05
C VAL A 105 15.67 2.84 15.56
N ALA A 106 16.92 2.96 16.03
CA ALA A 106 17.19 3.15 17.45
C ALA A 106 16.73 4.54 17.93
N PRO A 107 16.07 4.67 19.11
CA PRO A 107 15.76 5.97 19.70
C PRO A 107 16.99 6.86 19.87
N GLY A 108 16.83 8.17 19.72
CA GLY A 108 17.92 9.15 19.74
C GLY A 108 18.69 9.27 18.41
N THR A 109 18.38 8.46 17.40
CA THR A 109 18.96 8.59 16.05
C THR A 109 18.43 9.83 15.36
N HIS A 110 19.32 10.57 14.70
CA HIS A 110 18.95 11.65 13.78
C HIS A 110 18.42 11.05 12.48
N LEU A 111 17.12 11.24 12.26
CA LEU A 111 16.44 10.83 11.05
C LEU A 111 16.48 12.00 10.06
N ARG A 112 17.42 11.92 9.11
CA ARG A 112 17.48 12.84 7.96
C ARG A 112 16.41 12.43 6.95
N ILE A 113 15.56 13.38 6.58
CA ILE A 113 14.44 13.17 5.65
C ILE A 113 14.63 14.14 4.50
N ASP A 114 15.06 13.60 3.35
CA ASP A 114 15.27 14.36 2.14
C ASP A 114 13.99 14.33 1.30
N VAL A 115 13.48 15.51 0.96
CA VAL A 115 12.32 15.71 0.10
C VAL A 115 12.80 16.34 -1.20
N TRP A 116 12.83 15.54 -2.26
CA TRP A 116 13.12 16.02 -3.60
C TRP A 116 11.83 16.34 -4.34
N VAL A 117 11.80 17.52 -4.95
CA VAL A 117 10.82 17.98 -5.95
C VAL A 117 11.59 18.81 -6.99
N PRO A 118 11.04 19.09 -8.19
CA PRO A 118 11.66 20.02 -9.12
C PRO A 118 11.91 21.39 -8.48
N ALA A 119 12.98 22.08 -8.91
CA ALA A 119 13.42 23.33 -8.29
C ALA A 119 12.36 24.45 -8.30
N ASP A 120 11.44 24.43 -9.25
CA ASP A 120 10.33 25.36 -9.43
C ASP A 120 9.01 24.86 -8.80
N SER A 121 9.00 23.66 -8.22
CA SER A 121 7.83 23.09 -7.56
C SER A 121 7.75 23.57 -6.11
N ARG A 122 6.59 24.11 -5.74
CA ARG A 122 6.27 24.44 -4.34
C ARG A 122 5.94 23.17 -3.59
N LEU A 123 6.59 22.96 -2.46
CA LEU A 123 6.30 21.87 -1.54
C LEU A 123 5.83 22.39 -0.18
N THR A 124 4.92 21.62 0.42
CA THR A 124 4.59 21.72 1.84
C THR A 124 4.71 20.33 2.45
N ALA A 125 5.39 20.19 3.59
CA ALA A 125 5.45 18.93 4.32
C ALA A 125 5.35 19.15 5.83
N ASP A 126 4.45 18.46 6.51
CA ASP A 126 4.33 18.43 7.96
C ASP A 126 4.70 17.03 8.49
N LEU A 127 5.77 16.97 9.28
CA LEU A 127 6.37 15.74 9.76
C LEU A 127 6.13 15.59 11.27
N ARG A 128 5.60 14.44 11.68
CA ARG A 128 5.30 14.13 13.09
C ARG A 128 5.53 12.66 13.42
N PHE A 129 6.15 12.39 14.57
CA PHE A 129 6.22 11.02 15.08
C PHE A 129 4.90 10.59 15.73
N SER A 130 4.63 9.28 15.72
CA SER A 130 3.46 8.67 16.34
C SER A 130 3.84 7.42 17.15
N PRO A 131 3.24 7.21 18.34
CA PRO A 131 3.43 5.99 19.14
C PRO A 131 2.62 4.81 18.57
N ARG A 132 1.75 5.07 17.59
CA ARG A 132 0.98 4.04 16.89
C ARG A 132 1.87 3.46 15.78
N PRO A 133 1.95 2.13 15.65
CA PRO A 133 2.64 1.54 14.53
C PRO A 133 1.92 1.90 13.23
N PHE A 134 2.69 1.94 12.15
CA PHE A 134 2.11 1.94 10.82
C PHE A 134 1.28 0.67 10.61
N ALA A 135 0.06 0.83 10.13
CA ALA A 135 -0.85 -0.29 9.86
C ALA A 135 -1.28 -0.22 8.39
N PRO A 136 -0.67 -1.04 7.52
CA PRO A 136 -1.08 -1.15 6.12
C PRO A 136 -2.57 -1.44 5.99
N ASP A 137 -3.22 -0.85 4.98
CA ASP A 137 -4.56 -1.26 4.58
C ASP A 137 -4.50 -2.70 4.07
N ARG A 138 -5.34 -3.58 4.65
CA ARG A 138 -5.28 -5.02 4.36
C ARG A 138 -5.69 -5.33 2.93
N THR A 139 -6.65 -4.58 2.38
CA THR A 139 -7.13 -4.75 1.01
C THR A 139 -6.02 -4.38 0.04
N THR A 140 -5.44 -3.19 0.21
CA THR A 140 -4.31 -2.69 -0.58
C THR A 140 -3.11 -3.61 -0.47
N THR A 141 -2.79 -4.11 0.74
CA THR A 141 -1.73 -5.10 0.96
C THR A 141 -1.92 -6.36 0.10
N THR A 142 -3.14 -6.89 0.07
CA THR A 142 -3.46 -8.10 -0.70
C THR A 142 -3.36 -7.83 -2.20
N GLN A 143 -3.88 -6.69 -2.65
CA GLN A 143 -3.83 -6.28 -4.05
C GLN A 143 -2.39 -6.03 -4.51
N CYS A 144 -1.56 -5.34 -3.72
CA CYS A 144 -0.15 -5.13 -4.01
C CYS A 144 0.63 -6.44 -4.10
N ALA A 145 0.35 -7.43 -3.24
CA ALA A 145 0.99 -8.75 -3.35
C ALA A 145 0.64 -9.47 -4.67
N THR A 146 -0.63 -9.41 -5.09
CA THR A 146 -1.05 -9.97 -6.38
C THR A 146 -0.41 -9.20 -7.55
N LEU A 147 -0.38 -7.87 -7.48
CA LEU A 147 0.24 -7.02 -8.50
C LEU A 147 1.75 -7.21 -8.59
N SER A 148 2.46 -7.44 -7.48
CA SER A 148 3.87 -7.86 -7.47
C SER A 148 4.07 -9.16 -8.24
N SER A 149 3.21 -10.15 -8.00
CA SER A 149 3.28 -11.45 -8.70
C SER A 149 3.00 -11.31 -10.21
N ILE A 150 2.05 -10.46 -10.59
CA ILE A 150 1.73 -10.15 -12.00
C ILE A 150 2.92 -9.45 -12.66
N THR A 151 3.43 -8.40 -12.02
CA THR A 151 4.58 -7.61 -12.50
C THR A 151 5.80 -8.50 -12.67
N GLU A 152 6.09 -9.37 -11.70
CA GLU A 152 7.21 -10.31 -11.77
C GLU A 152 7.06 -11.31 -12.93
N ALA A 153 5.86 -11.82 -13.18
CA ALA A 153 5.61 -12.75 -14.28
C ALA A 153 5.84 -12.07 -15.64
N TYR A 154 5.26 -10.89 -15.87
CA TYR A 154 5.45 -10.15 -17.12
C TYR A 154 6.90 -9.70 -17.31
N THR A 155 7.52 -9.12 -16.28
CA THR A 155 8.91 -8.64 -16.35
C THR A 155 9.87 -9.78 -16.71
N ASN A 156 9.73 -10.94 -16.08
CA ASN A 156 10.60 -12.09 -16.35
C ASN A 156 10.32 -12.75 -17.70
N ALA A 157 9.04 -12.81 -18.12
CA ALA A 157 8.68 -13.37 -19.42
C ALA A 157 9.20 -12.49 -20.56
N ASP A 158 9.00 -11.17 -20.47
CA ASP A 158 9.50 -10.20 -21.43
C ASP A 158 11.03 -10.21 -21.50
N ALA A 159 11.71 -10.07 -20.36
CA ALA A 159 13.17 -10.02 -20.34
C ALA A 159 13.81 -11.34 -20.81
N GLY A 160 13.22 -12.48 -20.48
CA GLY A 160 13.66 -13.77 -20.99
C GLY A 160 13.44 -13.94 -22.49
N HIS A 161 12.38 -13.34 -23.03
CA HIS A 161 12.11 -13.34 -24.47
C HIS A 161 13.10 -12.46 -25.22
N ASP A 162 13.36 -11.25 -24.71
CA ASP A 162 14.38 -10.34 -25.25
C ASP A 162 15.78 -10.97 -25.23
N ALA A 163 16.08 -11.80 -24.21
CA ALA A 163 17.34 -12.55 -24.12
C ALA A 163 17.40 -13.77 -25.07
N GLY A 164 16.28 -14.19 -25.66
CA GLY A 164 16.17 -15.40 -26.48
C GLY A 164 16.05 -16.71 -25.69
N ASP A 165 15.90 -16.65 -24.37
CA ASP A 165 15.77 -17.80 -23.47
C ASP A 165 14.33 -18.27 -23.29
N VAL A 166 13.34 -17.41 -23.61
CA VAL A 166 11.90 -17.68 -23.53
C VAL A 166 11.30 -17.55 -24.93
N THR A 167 10.71 -18.63 -25.44
CA THR A 167 9.94 -18.61 -26.70
C THR A 167 8.57 -17.96 -26.52
N ASP A 168 7.89 -17.57 -27.61
CA ASP A 168 6.51 -17.04 -27.57
C ASP A 168 5.55 -17.95 -26.78
N ALA A 169 5.64 -19.27 -26.98
CA ALA A 169 4.79 -20.23 -26.29
C ALA A 169 5.07 -20.25 -24.77
N GLN A 170 6.34 -20.19 -24.37
CA GLN A 170 6.72 -20.12 -22.97
C GLN A 170 6.37 -18.77 -22.35
N TRP A 171 6.43 -17.67 -23.12
CA TRP A 171 5.97 -16.36 -22.69
C TRP A 171 4.47 -16.42 -22.35
N SER A 172 3.65 -16.93 -23.29
CA SER A 172 2.20 -17.06 -23.07
C SER A 172 1.87 -17.96 -21.87
N GLU A 173 2.61 -19.06 -21.68
CA GLU A 173 2.42 -19.95 -20.53
C GLU A 173 2.76 -19.23 -19.20
N GLN A 174 3.85 -18.47 -19.17
CA GLN A 174 4.29 -17.74 -17.97
C GLN A 174 3.33 -16.60 -17.60
N THR A 175 2.77 -15.89 -18.59
CA THR A 175 1.87 -14.74 -18.35
C THR A 175 0.40 -15.14 -18.17
N ALA A 176 0.00 -16.36 -18.57
CA ALA A 176 -1.41 -16.80 -18.50
C ALA A 176 -2.04 -16.68 -17.10
N LYS A 177 -1.30 -17.06 -16.04
CA LYS A 177 -1.79 -16.91 -14.66
C LYS A 177 -1.91 -15.44 -14.28
N ALA A 178 -0.90 -14.63 -14.59
CA ALA A 178 -0.90 -13.19 -14.30
C ALA A 178 -2.07 -12.47 -14.98
N LYS A 179 -2.35 -12.81 -16.24
CA LYS A 179 -3.50 -12.32 -17.00
C LYS A 179 -4.85 -12.68 -16.35
N THR A 180 -4.97 -13.93 -15.90
CA THR A 180 -6.18 -14.41 -15.21
C THR A 180 -6.38 -13.69 -13.88
N ASP A 181 -5.32 -13.57 -13.07
CA ASP A 181 -5.37 -12.89 -11.78
C ASP A 181 -5.72 -11.40 -11.95
N LEU A 182 -5.11 -10.71 -12.93
CA LEU A 182 -5.37 -9.30 -13.21
C LEU A 182 -6.81 -9.06 -13.70
N SER A 183 -7.32 -9.94 -14.57
CA SER A 183 -8.71 -9.87 -15.03
C SER A 183 -9.70 -10.09 -13.87
N ALA A 184 -9.40 -11.02 -12.95
CA ALA A 184 -10.23 -11.26 -11.77
C ALA A 184 -10.20 -10.08 -10.78
N LEU A 185 -9.02 -9.46 -10.59
CA LEU A 185 -8.88 -8.22 -9.82
C LEU A 185 -9.73 -7.09 -10.44
N ALA A 186 -9.65 -6.88 -11.75
CA ALA A 186 -10.43 -5.85 -12.44
C ALA A 186 -11.94 -6.09 -12.37
N ALA A 187 -12.38 -7.33 -12.60
CA ALA A 187 -13.78 -7.71 -12.47
C ALA A 187 -14.29 -7.48 -11.03
N THR A 188 -13.47 -7.80 -10.03
CA THR A 188 -13.80 -7.54 -8.62
C THR A 188 -13.91 -6.05 -8.33
N ALA A 189 -12.95 -5.25 -8.81
CA ALA A 189 -12.94 -3.81 -8.63
C ALA A 189 -14.17 -3.14 -9.27
N GLN A 190 -14.59 -3.63 -10.44
CA GLN A 190 -15.75 -3.14 -11.16
C GLN A 190 -17.07 -3.56 -10.50
N ALA A 191 -17.19 -4.81 -10.04
CA ALA A 191 -18.41 -5.34 -9.42
C ALA A 191 -18.60 -4.86 -7.97
N HIS A 192 -17.49 -4.58 -7.27
CA HIS A 192 -17.45 -4.20 -5.87
C HIS A 192 -16.48 -3.03 -5.64
N PRO A 193 -16.78 -1.82 -6.15
CA PRO A 193 -15.91 -0.66 -5.98
C PRO A 193 -15.64 -0.32 -4.51
N GLU A 194 -16.56 -0.64 -3.60
CA GLU A 194 -16.39 -0.49 -2.16
C GLU A 194 -15.32 -1.43 -1.55
N LYS A 195 -14.95 -2.49 -2.28
CA LYS A 195 -13.92 -3.47 -1.90
C LYS A 195 -12.64 -3.32 -2.73
N ALA A 196 -12.63 -2.40 -3.68
CA ALA A 196 -11.52 -2.23 -4.61
C ALA A 196 -10.32 -1.51 -3.98
N GLY A 197 -10.45 -1.02 -2.74
CA GLY A 197 -9.39 -0.34 -2.02
C GLY A 197 -8.91 0.92 -2.75
N LEU A 198 -7.70 1.36 -2.41
CA LEU A 198 -7.09 2.56 -3.02
C LEU A 198 -6.70 2.33 -4.49
N LEU A 199 -6.45 1.07 -4.88
CA LEU A 199 -6.00 0.69 -6.23
C LEU A 199 -7.15 0.52 -7.23
N GLY A 200 -8.40 0.51 -6.75
CA GLY A 200 -9.59 0.22 -7.55
C GLY A 200 -9.71 0.98 -8.86
N PRO A 201 -9.44 2.30 -8.92
CA PRO A 201 -9.48 3.06 -10.17
C PRO A 201 -8.42 2.64 -11.20
N SER A 202 -7.24 2.19 -10.77
CA SER A 202 -6.11 1.87 -11.67
C SER A 202 -6.16 0.43 -12.20
N ILE A 203 -6.72 -0.51 -11.43
CA ILE A 203 -6.72 -1.94 -11.78
C ILE A 203 -7.39 -2.22 -13.15
N PRO A 204 -8.57 -1.64 -13.49
CA PRO A 204 -9.19 -1.87 -14.79
C PRO A 204 -8.33 -1.41 -15.97
N GLN A 205 -7.66 -0.27 -15.85
CA GLN A 205 -6.78 0.26 -16.92
C GLN A 205 -5.58 -0.66 -17.16
N LEU A 206 -4.98 -1.18 -16.09
CA LEU A 206 -3.92 -2.18 -16.19
C LEU A 206 -4.40 -3.46 -16.88
N ALA A 207 -5.58 -3.96 -16.50
CA ALA A 207 -6.16 -5.16 -17.06
C ALA A 207 -6.50 -5.00 -18.55
N GLU A 208 -7.10 -3.88 -18.93
CA GLU A 208 -7.45 -3.57 -20.33
C GLU A 208 -6.21 -3.58 -21.22
N TRP A 209 -5.13 -2.91 -20.80
CA TRP A 209 -3.89 -2.89 -21.57
C TRP A 209 -3.25 -4.27 -21.69
N LEU A 210 -3.01 -4.95 -20.57
CA LEU A 210 -2.29 -6.24 -20.56
C LEU A 210 -3.08 -7.41 -21.12
N THR A 211 -4.39 -7.24 -21.34
CA THR A 211 -5.21 -8.23 -22.05
C THR A 211 -5.48 -7.87 -23.50
N GLY A 212 -5.15 -6.65 -23.91
CA GLY A 212 -5.30 -6.12 -25.27
C GLY A 212 -3.94 -5.81 -25.89
N ASP A 213 -3.64 -4.51 -26.07
CA ASP A 213 -2.48 -4.03 -26.81
C ASP A 213 -1.14 -4.51 -26.23
N GLY A 214 -1.05 -4.77 -24.93
CA GLY A 214 0.15 -5.27 -24.26
C GLY A 214 0.28 -6.80 -24.21
N ASP A 215 -0.65 -7.56 -24.80
CA ASP A 215 -0.68 -9.04 -24.75
C ASP A 215 0.28 -9.68 -25.76
N HIS A 216 1.56 -9.33 -25.69
CA HIS A 216 2.62 -9.90 -26.51
C HIS A 216 3.98 -9.77 -25.81
N PRO A 217 5.00 -10.55 -26.20
CA PRO A 217 6.35 -10.38 -25.69
C PRO A 217 6.85 -8.94 -25.82
N GLY A 218 7.36 -8.39 -24.72
CA GLY A 218 7.86 -7.02 -24.65
C GLY A 218 6.77 -5.97 -24.40
N GLY A 219 5.48 -6.34 -24.38
CA GLY A 219 4.38 -5.39 -24.23
C GLY A 219 4.31 -4.71 -22.86
N PHE A 220 4.86 -5.33 -21.81
CA PHE A 220 4.92 -4.76 -20.46
C PHE A 220 6.17 -3.88 -20.31
N THR A 221 7.34 -4.42 -20.65
CA THR A 221 8.65 -3.75 -20.52
C THR A 221 8.85 -2.57 -21.46
N HIS A 222 8.28 -2.65 -22.68
CA HIS A 222 8.38 -1.60 -23.70
C HIS A 222 7.05 -0.85 -23.88
N ALA A 223 6.18 -0.84 -22.86
CA ALA A 223 4.90 -0.17 -22.92
C ALA A 223 5.09 1.33 -23.29
N PRO A 224 4.32 1.85 -24.26
CA PRO A 224 4.40 3.26 -24.61
C PRO A 224 3.92 4.12 -23.46
N LEU A 225 4.43 5.35 -23.37
CA LEU A 225 3.91 6.35 -22.44
C LEU A 225 2.42 6.59 -22.74
N GLY A 226 1.60 6.44 -21.71
CA GLY A 226 0.14 6.53 -21.82
C GLY A 226 -0.56 6.07 -20.56
N ASP A 227 -1.87 5.80 -20.67
CA ASP A 227 -2.75 5.49 -19.54
C ASP A 227 -2.27 4.27 -18.74
N PHE A 228 -1.76 3.23 -19.41
CA PHE A 228 -1.16 2.08 -18.74
C PHE A 228 0.02 2.47 -17.84
N THR A 229 1.02 3.17 -18.38
CA THR A 229 2.20 3.57 -17.61
C THR A 229 1.86 4.53 -16.46
N ALA A 230 0.83 5.36 -16.63
CA ALA A 230 0.31 6.22 -15.57
C ALA A 230 -0.39 5.40 -14.46
N ALA A 231 -1.20 4.41 -14.85
CA ALA A 231 -1.86 3.50 -13.93
C ALA A 231 -0.84 2.64 -13.16
N ASP A 232 0.17 2.11 -13.84
CA ASP A 232 1.24 1.29 -13.26
C ASP A 232 2.07 2.11 -12.26
N ALA A 233 2.47 3.33 -12.63
CA ALA A 233 3.15 4.25 -11.73
C ALA A 233 2.29 4.58 -10.50
N LEU A 234 0.98 4.82 -10.67
CA LEU A 234 0.07 5.09 -9.56
C LEU A 234 -0.09 3.87 -8.64
N VAL A 235 -0.14 2.65 -9.20
CA VAL A 235 -0.13 1.41 -8.41
C VAL A 235 1.15 1.32 -7.57
N GLY A 236 2.32 1.53 -8.18
CA GLY A 236 3.60 1.53 -7.46
C GLY A 236 3.62 2.55 -6.32
N GLN A 237 3.08 3.75 -6.54
CA GLN A 237 2.95 4.80 -5.53
C GLN A 237 2.05 4.40 -4.36
N ILE A 238 0.85 3.90 -4.65
CA ILE A 238 -0.12 3.48 -3.63
C ILE A 238 0.44 2.31 -2.82
N CYS A 239 1.05 1.33 -3.48
CA CYS A 239 1.66 0.18 -2.83
C CYS A 239 2.84 0.58 -1.92
N SER A 240 3.68 1.50 -2.38
CA SER A 240 4.76 2.06 -1.56
C SER A 240 4.21 2.83 -0.37
N ALA A 241 3.22 3.70 -0.55
CA ALA A 241 2.56 4.43 0.53
C ALA A 241 1.91 3.50 1.57
N ASN A 242 1.42 2.34 1.13
CA ASN A 242 0.89 1.29 1.98
C ASN A 242 1.96 0.43 2.67
N GLY A 243 3.26 0.70 2.45
CA GLY A 243 4.38 -0.09 2.97
C GLY A 243 4.42 -1.52 2.44
N THR A 244 3.84 -1.74 1.26
CA THR A 244 3.81 -3.01 0.55
C THR A 244 4.24 -2.76 -0.89
N PRO A 245 5.49 -2.29 -1.13
CA PRO A 245 5.95 -1.91 -2.47
C PRO A 245 5.85 -3.08 -3.44
N ILE A 246 5.76 -2.76 -4.73
CA ILE A 246 5.85 -3.77 -5.79
C ILE A 246 7.27 -4.33 -5.80
N VAL A 247 7.40 -5.64 -5.59
CA VAL A 247 8.69 -6.34 -5.53
C VAL A 247 8.75 -7.32 -6.69
N VAL A 248 9.82 -7.24 -7.46
CA VAL A 248 10.09 -8.12 -8.60
C VAL A 248 11.42 -8.83 -8.37
N HIS A 249 11.42 -10.16 -8.35
CA HIS A 249 12.65 -10.93 -8.41
C HIS A 249 13.02 -11.18 -9.87
N ALA A 250 13.84 -10.28 -10.42
CA ALA A 250 14.30 -10.39 -11.80
C ALA A 250 15.20 -11.62 -11.98
N LYS A 251 14.80 -12.54 -12.87
CA LYS A 251 15.57 -13.72 -13.28
C LYS A 251 16.58 -13.39 -14.38
N TYR A 252 16.27 -12.38 -15.20
CA TYR A 252 17.04 -12.03 -16.40
C TYR A 252 17.79 -10.69 -16.29
N GLY A 253 18.11 -10.25 -15.07
CA GLY A 253 18.75 -8.96 -14.81
C GLY A 253 17.73 -7.81 -14.71
N GLY A 254 18.08 -6.78 -13.95
CA GLY A 254 17.27 -5.58 -13.71
C GLY A 254 18.06 -4.30 -13.96
#